data_AF-A0A836MK57-F1
#
_entry.id   AF-A0A836MK57-F1
#
_cell.length_a   1.000
_cell.length_b   1.000
_cell.length_c   1.000
_cell.angle_alpha   90.00
_cell.angle_beta   90.00
_cell.angle_gamma   90.00
#
_symmetry.space_group_name_H-M   'P 1'
#
loop_
_entity.id
_entity.type
_entity.pdbx_description
1 polymer ?
#
loop_
_entity_poly.entity_id
_entity_poly.type
_entity_poly.pdbx_seq_one_letter_code
_entity_poly.pdbx_strand_id
1 'polypeptide(L)'
;MKILNFLKNKITSNELAETIALSLIFYIVLVCFALCIGLALTTFCETDKKEIPSVVSNMFVWSATLIAPIIAILLLNSWRYQKNFEADSTLLNSCEENLIRFKNKIYPICQAVIKIHEVGSQDHTYYLAHSLFRRPLKISDECLNDFYLHMERYLNYNEDTELKKLFNEYYGIANDFLYINKQIISDCYSLIYYQLKEQPLGNGWVDSNFTIIFPEGSPQKRQIESQYSNFNYHYDNTGINMEMDKESGEMISVRKTYKEYYDLMDSYYKQLSAKISEINRA
;
A
#
# COMPACT_ATOMS: atom_id res chain seq x y z
N MET A 1 4.59 18.28 14.79
CA MET A 1 4.28 19.10 13.60
C MET A 1 3.29 18.39 12.66
N LYS A 2 3.44 17.10 12.35
CA LYS A 2 2.47 16.30 11.55
C LYS A 2 1.04 16.27 12.13
N ILE A 3 0.88 15.94 13.41
CA ILE A 3 -0.42 15.91 14.11
C ILE A 3 -1.13 17.27 14.06
N LEU A 4 -0.38 18.38 14.14
CA LEU A 4 -0.95 19.73 14.11
C LEU A 4 -1.48 20.09 12.71
N ASN A 5 -0.78 19.67 11.65
CA ASN A 5 -1.22 19.88 10.26
C ASN A 5 -2.39 18.97 9.89
N PHE A 6 -2.41 17.72 10.35
CA PHE A 6 -3.54 16.80 10.18
C PHE A 6 -4.80 17.29 10.90
N LEU A 7 -4.67 17.71 12.17
CA LEU A 7 -5.76 18.34 12.92
C LEU A 7 -6.22 19.62 12.20
N LYS A 8 -5.31 20.47 11.72
CA LYS A 8 -5.67 21.71 11.02
C LYS A 8 -6.40 21.47 9.69
N ASN A 9 -6.02 20.45 8.92
CA ASN A 9 -6.64 20.12 7.62
C ASN A 9 -7.97 19.35 7.75
N LYS A 10 -8.26 18.74 8.92
CA LYS A 10 -9.49 17.95 9.14
C LYS A 10 -10.44 18.51 10.21
N ILE A 11 -9.99 19.46 11.05
CA ILE A 11 -10.89 20.40 11.78
C ILE A 11 -11.70 21.25 10.77
N THR A 12 -11.20 21.38 9.55
CA THR A 12 -11.92 21.90 8.38
C THR A 12 -12.87 20.89 7.72
N SER A 13 -13.14 19.70 8.29
CA SER A 13 -14.27 18.90 7.83
C SER A 13 -15.56 19.63 8.18
N ASN A 14 -16.41 19.86 7.19
CA ASN A 14 -17.64 20.64 7.36
C ASN A 14 -18.49 20.11 8.52
N GLU A 15 -18.56 18.80 8.71
CA GLU A 15 -19.37 18.17 9.78
C GLU A 15 -18.90 18.49 11.20
N LEU A 16 -17.58 18.51 11.47
CA LEU A 16 -17.07 18.84 12.80
C LEU A 16 -17.21 20.34 13.06
N ALA A 17 -16.88 21.18 12.07
CA ALA A 17 -17.07 22.62 12.15
C ALA A 17 -18.55 23.00 12.36
N GLU A 18 -19.47 22.33 11.67
CA GLU A 18 -20.92 22.48 11.82
C GLU A 18 -21.38 22.04 13.21
N THR A 19 -20.94 20.88 13.70
CA THR A 19 -21.30 20.40 15.05
C THR A 19 -20.80 21.35 16.14
N ILE A 20 -19.58 21.89 15.98
CA ILE A 20 -19.00 22.89 16.88
C ILE A 20 -19.79 24.19 16.82
N ALA A 21 -20.05 24.71 15.62
CA ALA A 21 -20.79 25.94 15.42
C ALA A 21 -22.21 25.85 15.98
N LEU A 22 -22.91 24.74 15.73
CA LEU A 22 -24.27 24.50 16.19
C LEU A 22 -24.33 24.35 17.72
N SER A 23 -23.34 23.70 18.32
CA SER A 23 -23.19 23.60 19.78
C SER A 23 -22.88 24.96 20.44
N LEU A 24 -22.03 25.78 19.81
CA LEU A 24 -21.71 27.15 20.26
C LEU A 24 -22.91 28.08 20.14
N ILE A 25 -23.64 28.03 19.02
CA ILE A 25 -24.87 28.80 18.81
C ILE A 25 -25.89 28.42 19.89
N PHE A 26 -26.09 27.13 20.14
CA PHE A 26 -27.01 26.66 21.17
C PHE A 26 -26.59 27.13 22.58
N TYR A 27 -25.29 27.12 22.89
CA TYR A 27 -24.77 27.64 24.15
C TYR A 27 -25.02 29.15 24.31
N ILE A 28 -24.74 29.96 23.28
CA ILE A 28 -24.98 31.41 23.31
C ILE A 28 -26.47 31.69 23.55
N VAL A 29 -27.36 30.96 22.88
CA VAL A 29 -28.81 31.08 23.08
C VAL A 29 -29.18 30.78 24.53
N LEU A 30 -28.67 29.68 25.12
CA LEU A 30 -28.94 29.34 26.52
C LEU A 30 -28.44 30.41 27.52
N VAL A 31 -27.25 30.97 27.29
CA VAL A 31 -26.71 32.04 28.14
C VAL A 31 -27.58 33.30 28.05
N CYS A 32 -28.00 33.69 26.84
CA CYS A 32 -28.91 34.82 26.65
C CYS A 32 -30.26 34.58 27.33
N PHE A 33 -30.83 33.39 27.24
CA PHE A 33 -32.07 33.03 27.94
C PHE A 33 -31.90 33.09 29.46
N ALA A 34 -30.80 32.56 30.00
CA ALA A 34 -30.51 32.59 31.43
C ALA A 34 -30.35 34.03 31.95
N LEU A 35 -29.69 34.90 31.19
CA LEU A 35 -29.57 36.32 31.51
C LEU A 35 -30.92 37.05 31.47
N CYS A 36 -31.76 36.79 30.45
CA CYS A 36 -33.10 37.37 30.35
C CYS A 36 -34.01 36.94 31.51
N ILE A 37 -34.03 35.65 31.85
CA ILE A 37 -34.78 35.12 33.00
C ILE A 37 -34.24 35.72 34.29
N GLY A 38 -32.92 35.81 34.42
CA GLY A 38 -32.25 36.43 35.54
C GLY A 38 -32.66 37.87 35.79
N LEU A 39 -32.58 38.69 34.75
CA LEU A 39 -32.98 40.09 34.80
C LEU A 39 -34.48 40.23 35.11
N ALA A 40 -35.33 39.39 34.52
CA ALA A 40 -36.76 39.38 34.84
C ALA A 40 -37.04 38.99 36.29
N LEU A 41 -36.34 38.00 36.84
CA LEU A 41 -36.50 37.62 38.25
C LEU A 41 -36.02 38.72 39.19
N THR A 42 -34.93 39.42 38.87
CA THR A 42 -34.47 40.56 39.68
C THR A 42 -35.46 41.72 39.72
N THR A 43 -36.23 41.94 38.64
CA THR A 43 -37.26 42.97 38.60
C THR A 43 -38.56 42.53 39.28
N PHE A 44 -38.97 41.27 39.13
CA PHE A 44 -40.18 40.74 39.78
C PHE A 44 -40.02 40.52 41.29
N CYS A 45 -38.83 40.17 41.76
CA CYS A 45 -38.57 39.87 43.18
C CYS A 45 -38.05 41.08 43.97
N GLU A 46 -38.05 42.29 43.39
CA GLU A 46 -37.54 43.53 44.00
C GLU A 46 -36.17 43.37 44.66
N THR A 47 -35.25 42.68 43.97
CA THR A 47 -33.94 42.35 44.52
C THR A 47 -33.14 43.62 44.81
N ASP A 48 -32.57 43.72 46.02
CA ASP A 48 -31.86 44.93 46.44
C ASP A 48 -30.64 45.18 45.55
N LYS A 49 -30.31 46.45 45.28
CA LYS A 49 -29.28 46.84 44.29
C LYS A 49 -27.90 46.27 44.60
N LYS A 50 -27.65 45.91 45.86
CA LYS A 50 -26.41 45.30 46.35
C LYS A 50 -26.27 43.81 46.02
N GLU A 51 -27.38 43.12 45.73
CA GLU A 51 -27.40 41.67 45.49
C GLU A 51 -27.33 41.30 44.00
N ILE A 52 -27.60 42.27 43.11
CA ILE A 52 -27.51 42.12 41.65
C ILE A 52 -26.16 41.52 41.20
N PRO A 53 -24.99 41.96 41.71
CA PRO A 53 -23.70 41.35 41.33
C PRO A 53 -23.61 39.86 41.70
N SER A 54 -24.23 39.43 42.80
CA SER A 54 -24.24 38.02 43.22
C SER A 54 -25.11 37.16 42.31
N VAL A 55 -26.26 37.69 41.87
CA VAL A 55 -27.15 37.01 40.92
C VAL A 55 -26.45 36.82 39.57
N VAL A 56 -25.79 37.86 39.07
CA VAL A 56 -25.00 37.80 37.82
C VAL A 56 -23.82 36.83 37.95
N SER A 57 -23.09 36.86 39.06
CA SER A 57 -21.97 35.93 39.32
C SER A 57 -22.43 34.48 39.32
N ASN A 58 -23.55 34.17 39.97
CA ASN A 58 -24.12 32.82 39.93
C ASN A 58 -24.49 32.40 38.50
N MET A 59 -25.07 33.29 37.68
CA MET A 59 -25.39 32.97 36.27
C MET A 59 -24.15 32.66 35.44
N PHE A 60 -23.01 33.31 35.72
CA PHE A 60 -21.72 32.95 35.12
C PHE A 60 -21.20 31.58 35.57
N VAL A 61 -21.43 31.18 36.83
CA VAL A 61 -21.08 29.83 37.31
C VAL A 61 -21.94 28.76 36.63
N TRP A 62 -23.24 28.99 36.51
CA TRP A 62 -24.15 28.07 35.83
C TRP A 62 -23.83 27.95 34.33
N SER A 63 -23.51 29.06 33.65
CA SER A 63 -23.08 29.01 32.24
C SER A 63 -21.74 28.30 32.06
N ALA A 64 -20.76 28.52 32.94
CA ALA A 64 -19.50 27.76 32.95
C ALA A 64 -19.70 26.26 33.18
N THR A 65 -20.73 25.87 33.93
CA THR A 65 -21.08 24.45 34.13
C THR A 65 -21.71 23.85 32.87
N LEU A 66 -22.48 24.64 32.12
CA LEU A 66 -23.15 24.24 30.87
C LEU A 66 -22.20 24.12 29.66
N ILE A 67 -21.05 24.82 29.66
CA ILE A 67 -20.06 24.67 28.59
C ILE A 67 -19.18 23.42 28.75
N ALA A 68 -19.09 22.85 29.96
CA ALA A 68 -18.25 21.69 30.24
C ALA A 68 -18.61 20.44 29.39
N PRO A 69 -19.88 20.07 29.18
CA PRO A 69 -20.26 18.99 28.26
C PRO A 69 -19.84 19.24 26.81
N ILE A 70 -19.87 20.49 26.34
CA ILE A 70 -19.43 20.86 24.98
C ILE A 70 -17.94 20.60 24.85
N ILE A 71 -17.14 21.10 25.81
CA ILE A 71 -15.69 20.85 25.86
C ILE A 71 -15.40 19.35 25.92
N ALA A 72 -16.16 18.58 26.70
CA ALA A 72 -16.01 17.13 26.79
C ALA A 72 -16.28 16.43 25.45
N ILE A 73 -17.32 16.82 24.72
CA ILE A 73 -17.62 16.30 23.38
C ILE A 73 -16.48 16.61 22.41
N LEU A 74 -15.94 17.83 22.45
CA LEU A 74 -14.78 18.22 21.62
C LEU A 74 -13.56 17.34 21.92
N LEU A 75 -13.22 17.21 23.19
CA LEU A 75 -12.06 16.40 23.62
C LEU A 75 -12.23 14.93 23.26
N LEU A 76 -13.43 14.35 23.43
CA LEU A 76 -13.72 12.97 23.05
C LEU A 76 -13.63 12.76 21.54
N ASN A 77 -14.16 13.68 20.74
CA ASN A 77 -14.06 13.61 19.29
C ASN A 77 -12.61 13.76 18.85
N SER A 78 -11.87 14.77 19.34
CA SER A 78 -10.45 14.95 19.08
C SER A 78 -9.63 13.71 19.48
N TRP A 79 -9.94 13.08 20.62
CA TRP A 79 -9.29 11.85 21.05
C TRP A 79 -9.58 10.68 20.10
N ARG A 80 -10.85 10.49 19.72
CA ARG A 80 -11.24 9.45 18.73
C ARG A 80 -10.52 9.67 17.40
N TYR A 81 -10.45 10.90 16.91
CA TYR A 81 -9.74 11.22 15.67
C TYR A 81 -8.24 10.93 15.77
N GLN A 82 -7.60 11.33 16.88
CA GLN A 82 -6.20 11.03 17.09
C GLN A 82 -5.96 9.51 17.12
N LYS A 83 -6.81 8.76 17.80
CA LYS A 83 -6.69 7.29 17.87
C LYS A 83 -6.85 6.63 16.50
N ASN A 84 -7.78 7.11 15.68
CA ASN A 84 -7.97 6.60 14.33
C ASN A 84 -6.77 6.91 13.44
N PHE A 85 -6.21 8.12 13.52
CA PHE A 85 -4.99 8.47 12.79
C PHE A 85 -3.80 7.61 13.20
N GLU A 86 -3.62 7.34 14.49
CA GLU A 86 -2.56 6.43 14.97
C GLU A 86 -2.74 5.01 14.43
N ALA A 87 -3.98 4.50 14.38
CA ALA A 87 -4.29 3.21 13.80
C ALA A 87 -4.02 3.17 12.28
N ASP A 88 -4.47 4.19 11.55
CA ASP A 88 -4.28 4.34 10.10
C ASP A 88 -2.79 4.42 9.74
N SER A 89 -2.02 5.24 10.47
CA SER A 89 -0.57 5.33 10.25
C SER A 89 0.13 4.01 10.56
N THR A 90 -0.30 3.28 11.60
CA THR A 90 0.25 1.95 11.90
C THR A 90 -0.04 0.95 10.78
N LEU A 91 -1.26 0.97 10.23
CA LEU A 91 -1.64 0.14 9.08
C LEU A 91 -0.80 0.48 7.86
N LEU A 92 -0.69 1.76 7.49
CA LEU A 92 0.07 2.20 6.32
C LEU A 92 1.58 1.92 6.45
N ASN A 93 2.16 2.12 7.64
CA ASN A 93 3.56 1.75 7.89
C ASN A 93 3.77 0.23 7.74
N SER A 94 2.83 -0.58 8.22
CA SER A 94 2.88 -2.04 8.03
C SER A 94 2.71 -2.44 6.57
N CYS A 95 1.88 -1.71 5.80
CA CYS A 95 1.76 -1.89 4.36
C CYS A 95 3.08 -1.59 3.65
N GLU A 96 3.69 -0.43 3.93
CA GLU A 96 4.94 0.01 3.33
C GLU A 96 6.08 -0.98 3.63
N GLU A 97 6.20 -1.44 4.87
CA GLU A 97 7.20 -2.42 5.26
C GLU A 97 7.02 -3.75 4.49
N ASN A 98 5.80 -4.28 4.42
CA ASN A 98 5.53 -5.54 3.72
C ASN A 98 5.72 -5.42 2.20
N LEU A 99 5.33 -4.27 1.62
CA LEU A 99 5.54 -3.96 0.21
C LEU A 99 7.05 -3.94 -0.13
N ILE A 100 7.88 -3.30 0.70
CA ILE A 100 9.33 -3.28 0.54
C ILE A 100 9.92 -4.69 0.70
N ARG A 101 9.49 -5.44 1.73
CA ARG A 101 9.96 -6.82 1.97
C ARG A 101 9.63 -7.73 0.80
N PHE A 102 8.42 -7.63 0.25
CA PHE A 102 8.01 -8.38 -0.93
C PHE A 102 8.90 -8.04 -2.14
N LYS A 103 9.08 -6.75 -2.45
CA LYS A 103 9.96 -6.31 -3.54
C LYS A 103 11.38 -6.85 -3.38
N ASN A 104 11.97 -6.76 -2.19
CA ASN A 104 13.33 -7.23 -1.95
C ASN A 104 13.50 -8.75 -2.15
N LYS A 105 12.43 -9.53 -1.99
CA LYS A 105 12.44 -10.97 -2.22
C LYS A 105 12.21 -11.33 -3.69
N ILE A 106 11.29 -10.64 -4.36
CA ILE A 106 10.90 -10.91 -5.75
C ILE A 106 11.90 -10.32 -6.75
N TYR A 107 12.43 -9.13 -6.49
CA TYR A 107 13.36 -8.43 -7.38
C TYR A 107 14.53 -9.33 -7.85
N PRO A 108 15.28 -10.01 -6.96
CA PRO A 108 16.40 -10.83 -7.40
C PRO A 108 15.97 -12.06 -8.22
N ILE A 109 14.76 -12.59 -7.98
CA ILE A 109 14.20 -13.70 -8.74
C ILE A 109 13.92 -13.23 -10.17
N CYS A 110 13.23 -12.10 -10.32
CA CYS A 110 12.94 -11.52 -11.62
C CYS A 110 14.21 -11.18 -12.40
N GLN A 111 15.21 -10.58 -11.75
CA GLN A 111 16.50 -10.27 -12.38
C GLN A 111 17.23 -11.54 -12.86
N ALA A 112 17.17 -12.63 -12.08
CA ALA A 112 17.77 -13.89 -12.50
C ALA A 112 17.06 -14.49 -13.72
N VAL A 113 15.72 -14.49 -13.76
CA VAL A 113 14.92 -14.95 -14.91
C VAL A 113 15.23 -14.13 -16.17
N ILE A 114 15.24 -12.81 -16.04
CA ILE A 114 15.61 -11.89 -17.13
C ILE A 114 17.02 -12.21 -17.65
N LYS A 115 17.98 -12.41 -16.75
CA LYS A 115 19.35 -12.73 -17.14
C LYS A 115 19.50 -14.10 -17.79
N ILE A 116 18.74 -15.10 -17.37
CA ILE A 116 18.69 -16.41 -18.06
C ILE A 116 18.26 -16.22 -19.52
N HIS A 117 17.23 -15.41 -19.75
CA HIS A 117 16.74 -15.10 -21.09
C HIS A 117 17.77 -14.31 -21.91
N GLU A 118 18.30 -13.21 -21.35
CA GLU A 118 19.23 -12.30 -22.05
C GLU A 118 20.54 -12.99 -22.46
N VAL A 119 21.04 -13.92 -21.64
CA VAL A 119 22.26 -14.70 -21.95
C VAL A 119 21.94 -15.91 -22.84
N GLY A 120 20.71 -16.44 -22.77
CA GLY A 120 20.30 -17.64 -23.49
C GLY A 120 20.61 -17.56 -24.99
N SER A 121 21.49 -18.46 -25.45
CA SER A 121 21.88 -18.62 -26.87
C SER A 121 22.83 -17.55 -27.44
N GLN A 122 23.38 -16.64 -26.65
CA GLN A 122 24.47 -15.77 -27.11
C GLN A 122 25.79 -16.54 -27.03
N ASP A 123 26.46 -16.75 -28.17
CA ASP A 123 27.83 -17.28 -28.27
C ASP A 123 28.10 -18.56 -27.44
N HIS A 124 27.15 -19.51 -27.45
CA HIS A 124 27.22 -20.77 -26.68
C HIS A 124 27.38 -20.59 -25.16
N THR A 125 27.01 -19.42 -24.67
CA THR A 125 27.00 -19.08 -23.25
C THR A 125 25.59 -19.22 -22.70
N TYR A 126 25.52 -19.78 -21.50
CA TYR A 126 24.29 -20.05 -20.76
C TYR A 126 24.43 -19.46 -19.37
N TYR A 127 23.31 -19.16 -18.72
CA TYR A 127 23.33 -18.63 -17.36
C TYR A 127 22.84 -19.66 -16.36
N LEU A 128 23.70 -19.99 -15.41
CA LEU A 128 23.34 -20.80 -14.26
C LEU A 128 22.94 -19.86 -13.11
N ALA A 129 21.65 -19.81 -12.78
CA ALA A 129 21.07 -19.08 -11.67
C ALA A 129 20.83 -20.04 -10.50
N HIS A 130 21.90 -20.41 -9.80
CA HIS A 130 21.81 -21.29 -8.63
C HIS A 130 20.98 -20.68 -7.48
N SER A 131 20.94 -19.35 -7.40
CA SER A 131 20.16 -18.57 -6.42
C SER A 131 18.67 -18.90 -6.45
N LEU A 132 18.10 -19.24 -7.62
CA LEU A 132 16.69 -19.62 -7.78
C LEU A 132 16.34 -20.93 -7.05
N PHE A 133 17.33 -21.81 -6.82
CA PHE A 133 17.13 -23.11 -6.13
C PHE A 133 17.56 -23.09 -4.66
N ARG A 134 18.17 -22.00 -4.18
CA ARG A 134 18.50 -21.84 -2.75
C ARG A 134 17.42 -21.12 -1.95
N ARG A 135 16.51 -20.40 -2.61
CA ARG A 135 15.54 -19.52 -1.95
C ARG A 135 14.15 -20.17 -1.94
N PRO A 136 13.52 -20.32 -0.76
CA PRO A 136 12.13 -20.77 -0.70
C PRO A 136 11.20 -19.67 -1.22
N LEU A 137 10.48 -19.95 -2.32
CA LEU A 137 9.41 -19.09 -2.85
C LEU A 137 8.27 -18.86 -1.85
N LYS A 138 8.09 -19.74 -0.85
CA LYS A 138 6.99 -19.64 0.13
C LYS A 138 6.96 -18.34 0.93
N ILE A 139 8.11 -17.69 1.17
CA ILE A 139 8.17 -16.50 2.03
C ILE A 139 7.80 -15.21 1.28
N SER A 140 7.67 -15.22 -0.05
CA SER A 140 7.14 -14.06 -0.79
C SER A 140 5.62 -13.98 -0.71
N ASP A 141 4.93 -15.12 -0.65
CA ASP A 141 3.47 -15.21 -0.56
C ASP A 141 2.97 -14.55 0.74
N GLU A 142 3.66 -14.80 1.86
CA GLU A 142 3.33 -14.22 3.17
C GLU A 142 3.40 -12.69 3.16
N CYS A 143 4.47 -12.10 2.59
CA CYS A 143 4.60 -10.64 2.55
C CYS A 143 3.52 -9.97 1.71
N LEU A 144 3.12 -10.59 0.59
CA LEU A 144 2.07 -10.04 -0.26
C LEU A 144 0.69 -10.15 0.43
N ASN A 145 0.43 -11.25 1.14
CA ASN A 145 -0.79 -11.45 1.92
C ASN A 145 -0.89 -10.45 3.09
N ASP A 146 0.19 -10.24 3.84
CA ASP A 146 0.19 -9.26 4.93
C ASP A 146 0.01 -7.84 4.40
N PHE A 147 0.67 -7.50 3.29
CA PHE A 147 0.43 -6.25 2.58
C PHE A 147 -1.05 -6.08 2.20
N TYR A 148 -1.66 -7.09 1.58
CA TYR A 148 -3.08 -7.08 1.22
C TYR A 148 -3.99 -6.83 2.42
N LEU A 149 -3.79 -7.58 3.52
CA LEU A 149 -4.63 -7.48 4.71
C LEU A 149 -4.56 -6.11 5.37
N HIS A 150 -3.36 -5.54 5.51
CA HIS A 150 -3.22 -4.21 6.07
C HIS A 150 -3.81 -3.14 5.15
N MET A 151 -3.68 -3.31 3.84
CA MET A 151 -4.12 -2.31 2.88
C MET A 151 -5.63 -2.31 2.71
N GLU A 152 -6.25 -3.49 2.66
CA GLU A 152 -7.69 -3.67 2.65
C GLU A 152 -8.33 -3.04 3.91
N ARG A 153 -7.75 -3.28 5.09
CA ARG A 153 -8.23 -2.68 6.34
C ARG A 153 -8.21 -1.16 6.28
N TYR A 154 -7.10 -0.56 5.86
CA TYR A 154 -7.01 0.89 5.73
C TYR A 154 -8.05 1.45 4.74
N LEU A 155 -8.18 0.83 3.56
CA LEU A 155 -9.11 1.26 2.51
C LEU A 155 -10.58 1.15 2.92
N ASN A 156 -10.92 0.14 3.74
CA ASN A 156 -12.25 -0.01 4.30
C ASN A 156 -12.63 1.13 5.27
N TYR A 157 -11.65 1.80 5.88
CA TYR A 157 -11.89 2.93 6.79
C TYR A 157 -11.77 4.31 6.13
N ASN A 158 -10.96 4.45 5.08
CA ASN A 158 -10.56 5.76 4.54
C ASN A 158 -11.06 6.06 3.11
N GLU A 159 -11.77 5.14 2.46
CA GLU A 159 -12.41 5.31 1.13
C GLU A 159 -11.55 6.00 0.04
N ASP A 160 -10.22 5.83 0.09
CA ASP A 160 -9.30 6.42 -0.90
C ASP A 160 -9.40 5.66 -2.24
N THR A 161 -10.13 6.23 -3.20
CA THR A 161 -10.41 5.62 -4.50
C THR A 161 -9.18 5.49 -5.38
N GLU A 162 -8.25 6.44 -5.31
CA GLU A 162 -7.00 6.42 -6.09
C GLU A 162 -6.06 5.34 -5.54
N LEU A 163 -5.87 5.32 -4.21
CA LEU A 163 -5.06 4.30 -3.56
C LEU A 163 -5.65 2.91 -3.78
N LYS A 164 -6.98 2.76 -3.71
CA LYS A 164 -7.67 1.49 -3.98
C LYS A 164 -7.43 1.00 -5.41
N LYS A 165 -7.45 1.91 -6.39
CA LYS A 165 -7.14 1.55 -7.78
C LYS A 165 -5.70 1.06 -7.90
N LEU A 166 -4.72 1.83 -7.41
CA LEU A 166 -3.31 1.46 -7.44
C LEU A 166 -3.04 0.13 -6.72
N PHE A 167 -3.69 -0.08 -5.59
CA PHE A 167 -3.62 -1.33 -4.82
C PHE A 167 -4.11 -2.53 -5.64
N ASN A 168 -5.30 -2.44 -6.25
CA ASN A 168 -5.86 -3.54 -7.03
C ASN A 168 -4.99 -3.90 -8.24
N GLU A 169 -4.50 -2.89 -8.97
CA GLU A 169 -3.61 -3.09 -10.13
C GLU A 169 -2.29 -3.75 -9.69
N TYR A 170 -1.65 -3.20 -8.66
CA TYR A 170 -0.39 -3.74 -8.15
C TYR A 170 -0.55 -5.17 -7.62
N TYR A 171 -1.56 -5.41 -6.77
CA TYR A 171 -1.77 -6.70 -6.12
C TYR A 171 -2.09 -7.79 -7.15
N GLY A 172 -2.92 -7.50 -8.16
CA GLY A 172 -3.22 -8.43 -9.25
C GLY A 172 -1.95 -8.88 -9.95
N ILE A 173 -1.14 -7.92 -10.42
CA ILE A 173 0.11 -8.21 -11.14
C ILE A 173 1.13 -8.93 -10.24
N ALA A 174 1.28 -8.49 -8.98
CA ALA A 174 2.21 -9.09 -8.03
C ALA A 174 1.85 -10.54 -7.70
N ASN A 175 0.56 -10.84 -7.56
CA ASN A 175 0.05 -12.19 -7.34
C ASN A 175 0.27 -13.07 -8.58
N ASP A 176 0.02 -12.55 -9.78
CA ASP A 176 0.31 -13.26 -11.02
C ASP A 176 1.80 -13.59 -11.14
N PHE A 177 2.69 -12.67 -10.73
CA PHE A 177 4.13 -12.91 -10.71
C PHE A 177 4.56 -14.05 -9.81
N LEU A 178 3.89 -14.27 -8.67
CA LEU A 178 4.19 -15.42 -7.80
C LEU A 178 3.93 -16.74 -8.54
N TYR A 179 2.82 -16.82 -9.27
CA TYR A 179 2.47 -17.99 -10.07
C TYR A 179 3.43 -18.18 -11.26
N ILE A 180 3.63 -17.12 -12.04
CA ILE A 180 4.53 -17.10 -13.20
C ILE A 180 5.94 -17.53 -12.80
N ASN A 181 6.48 -16.98 -11.71
CA ASN A 181 7.81 -17.32 -11.23
C ASN A 181 7.90 -18.79 -10.86
N LYS A 182 6.91 -19.30 -10.14
CA LYS A 182 6.87 -20.72 -9.78
C LYS A 182 6.86 -21.60 -11.03
N GLN A 183 6.05 -21.26 -12.03
CA GLN A 183 5.94 -21.99 -13.28
C GLN A 183 7.24 -21.95 -14.09
N ILE A 184 7.75 -20.76 -14.43
CA ILE A 184 8.98 -20.60 -15.21
C ILE A 184 10.18 -21.29 -14.53
N ILE A 185 10.30 -21.17 -13.21
CA ILE A 185 11.43 -21.76 -12.49
C ILE A 185 11.29 -23.28 -12.39
N SER A 186 10.12 -23.78 -12.00
CA SER A 186 9.91 -25.19 -11.71
C SER A 186 9.76 -26.02 -12.98
N ASP A 187 9.03 -25.52 -13.98
CA ASP A 187 8.62 -26.30 -15.14
C ASP A 187 9.55 -26.10 -16.34
N CYS A 188 10.17 -24.92 -16.45
CA CYS A 188 11.07 -24.60 -17.56
C CYS A 188 12.54 -24.63 -17.14
N TYR A 189 12.90 -23.82 -16.14
CA TYR A 189 14.31 -23.60 -15.81
C TYR A 189 14.96 -24.77 -15.05
N SER A 190 14.20 -25.53 -14.26
CA SER A 190 14.73 -26.67 -13.50
C SER A 190 15.42 -27.71 -14.37
N LEU A 191 14.84 -28.01 -15.53
CA LEU A 191 15.39 -28.96 -16.50
C LEU A 191 16.74 -28.49 -17.03
N ILE A 192 16.82 -27.21 -17.40
CA ILE A 192 18.05 -26.56 -17.84
C ILE A 192 19.09 -26.59 -16.71
N TYR A 193 18.69 -26.17 -15.51
CA TYR A 193 19.55 -26.07 -14.34
C TYR A 193 20.23 -27.39 -14.01
N TYR A 194 19.49 -28.50 -13.97
CA TYR A 194 20.06 -29.81 -13.65
C TYR A 194 21.05 -30.29 -14.73
N GLN A 195 20.77 -30.04 -16.01
CA GLN A 195 21.70 -30.40 -17.09
C GLN A 195 22.99 -29.58 -17.06
N LEU A 196 22.89 -28.28 -16.78
CA LEU A 196 24.06 -27.41 -16.64
C LEU A 196 24.86 -27.76 -15.37
N LYS A 197 24.19 -28.17 -14.29
CA LYS A 197 24.83 -28.54 -13.01
C LYS A 197 25.58 -29.87 -13.08
N GLU A 198 25.17 -30.80 -13.92
CA GLU A 198 25.85 -32.09 -14.12
C GLU A 198 27.22 -31.94 -14.81
N GLN A 199 27.52 -30.76 -15.37
CA GLN A 199 28.84 -30.47 -15.92
C GLN A 199 29.90 -30.41 -14.81
N PRO A 200 31.12 -30.93 -15.04
CA PRO A 200 32.20 -30.95 -14.07
C PRO A 200 32.78 -29.54 -13.88
N LEU A 201 32.06 -28.72 -13.13
CA LEU A 201 32.49 -27.39 -12.71
C LEU A 201 32.79 -27.46 -11.22
N GLY A 202 33.95 -26.93 -10.83
CA GLY A 202 34.52 -27.11 -9.50
C GLY A 202 33.63 -26.67 -8.33
N ASN A 203 34.13 -26.90 -7.12
CA ASN A 203 33.38 -26.66 -5.88
C ASN A 203 32.96 -25.19 -5.72
N GLY A 204 31.65 -24.93 -5.79
CA GLY A 204 31.04 -23.65 -5.42
C GLY A 204 30.10 -23.11 -6.49
N TRP A 205 28.89 -23.65 -6.57
CA TRP A 205 27.87 -23.10 -7.46
C TRP A 205 27.42 -21.73 -6.95
N VAL A 206 27.67 -20.70 -7.75
CA VAL A 206 27.14 -19.35 -7.64
C VAL A 206 26.45 -19.00 -8.95
N ASP A 207 25.72 -17.90 -8.97
CA ASP A 207 25.13 -17.39 -10.20
C ASP A 207 26.23 -17.00 -11.19
N SER A 208 26.29 -17.63 -12.36
CA SER A 208 27.42 -17.48 -13.28
C SER A 208 27.05 -17.75 -14.74
N ASN A 209 27.76 -17.07 -15.65
CA ASN A 209 27.78 -17.44 -17.06
C ASN A 209 28.60 -18.72 -17.25
N PHE A 210 28.15 -19.59 -18.13
CA PHE A 210 28.75 -20.89 -18.39
C PHE A 210 28.78 -21.17 -19.90
N THR A 211 29.94 -21.52 -20.43
CA THR A 211 30.08 -21.94 -21.82
C THR A 211 30.11 -23.45 -21.90
N ILE A 212 29.21 -24.01 -22.69
CA ILE A 212 29.13 -25.46 -22.88
C ILE A 212 30.23 -25.89 -23.86
N ILE A 213 31.05 -26.88 -23.48
CA ILE A 213 32.18 -27.39 -24.29
C ILE A 213 31.73 -28.49 -25.28
N PHE A 214 30.43 -28.80 -25.34
CA PHE A 214 29.95 -29.86 -26.22
C PHE A 214 30.21 -29.54 -27.70
N PRO A 215 30.62 -30.55 -28.51
CA PRO A 215 30.69 -30.40 -29.96
C PRO A 215 29.36 -29.89 -30.52
N GLU A 216 29.45 -29.07 -31.57
CA GLU A 216 28.26 -28.65 -32.32
C GLU A 216 27.44 -29.86 -32.78
N GLY A 217 26.12 -29.78 -32.61
CA GLY A 217 25.20 -30.85 -33.01
C GLY A 217 25.15 -32.07 -32.09
N SER A 218 25.87 -32.10 -30.97
CA SER A 218 25.74 -33.18 -29.98
C SER A 218 24.31 -33.28 -29.42
N PRO A 219 23.82 -34.51 -29.11
CA PRO A 219 22.47 -34.70 -28.57
C PRO A 219 22.20 -33.88 -27.30
N GLN A 220 23.20 -33.76 -26.42
CA GLN A 220 23.11 -33.00 -25.17
C GLN A 220 22.96 -31.50 -25.43
N LYS A 221 23.72 -30.95 -26.37
CA LYS A 221 23.61 -29.53 -26.76
C LYS A 221 22.24 -29.21 -27.34
N ARG A 222 21.73 -30.05 -28.26
CA ARG A 222 20.38 -29.90 -28.84
C ARG A 222 19.28 -29.95 -27.79
N GLN A 223 19.45 -30.80 -26.77
CA GLN A 223 18.49 -30.92 -25.68
C GLN A 223 18.43 -29.64 -24.84
N ILE A 224 19.58 -29.08 -24.48
CA ILE A 224 19.67 -27.82 -23.74
C ILE A 224 19.10 -26.66 -24.57
N GLU A 225 19.44 -26.56 -25.85
CA GLU A 225 18.90 -25.55 -26.77
C GLU A 225 17.37 -25.64 -26.93
N SER A 226 16.82 -26.86 -27.00
CA SER A 226 15.37 -27.08 -27.03
C SER A 226 14.69 -26.66 -25.74
N GLN A 227 15.29 -26.94 -24.58
CA GLN A 227 14.76 -26.51 -23.29
C GLN A 227 14.82 -24.99 -23.12
N TYR A 228 15.89 -24.35 -23.59
CA TYR A 228 16.00 -22.88 -23.62
C TYR A 228 14.96 -22.27 -24.55
N SER A 229 14.67 -22.89 -25.68
CA SER A 229 13.62 -22.43 -26.60
C SER A 229 12.24 -22.47 -25.92
N ASN A 230 11.95 -23.52 -25.14
CA ASN A 230 10.73 -23.59 -24.34
C ASN A 230 10.70 -22.50 -23.23
N PHE A 231 11.81 -22.31 -22.52
CA PHE A 231 11.94 -21.23 -21.52
C PHE A 231 11.70 -19.85 -22.15
N ASN A 232 12.32 -19.56 -23.30
CA ASN A 232 12.17 -18.30 -24.02
C ASN A 232 10.73 -18.11 -24.49
N TYR A 233 10.07 -19.16 -24.99
CA TYR A 233 8.65 -19.09 -25.33
C TYR A 233 7.80 -18.67 -24.13
N HIS A 234 8.00 -19.25 -22.94
CA HIS A 234 7.27 -18.83 -21.74
C HIS A 234 7.63 -17.41 -21.29
N TYR A 235 8.90 -17.04 -21.38
CA TYR A 235 9.37 -15.69 -21.09
C TYR A 235 8.71 -14.64 -22.00
N ASP A 236 8.69 -14.86 -23.30
CA ASP A 236 8.14 -13.93 -24.29
C ASP A 236 6.60 -13.81 -24.21
N ASN A 237 5.95 -14.80 -23.60
CA ASN A 237 4.49 -14.91 -23.54
C ASN A 237 3.95 -14.97 -22.10
N THR A 238 4.64 -14.32 -21.17
CA THR A 238 4.37 -14.40 -19.73
C THR A 238 3.07 -13.72 -19.29
N GLY A 239 2.92 -12.42 -19.57
CA GLY A 239 1.86 -11.60 -18.97
C GLY A 239 0.82 -11.19 -19.99
N ILE A 240 -0.42 -11.01 -19.54
CA ILE A 240 -1.46 -10.32 -20.30
C ILE A 240 -1.83 -9.09 -19.50
N ASN A 241 -1.79 -7.92 -20.15
CA ASN A 241 -2.31 -6.68 -19.61
C ASN A 241 -3.54 -6.26 -20.42
N MET A 242 -4.54 -5.70 -19.76
CA MET A 242 -5.69 -5.13 -20.45
C MET A 242 -5.45 -3.64 -20.64
N GLU A 243 -5.35 -3.20 -21.88
CA GLU A 243 -5.11 -1.80 -22.24
C GLU A 243 -6.30 -1.28 -23.01
N MET A 244 -6.66 -0.01 -22.79
CA MET A 244 -7.69 0.64 -23.59
C MET A 244 -7.07 1.08 -24.91
N ASP A 245 -7.59 0.56 -26.00
CA ASP A 245 -7.15 0.94 -27.33
C ASP A 245 -7.49 2.42 -27.59
N LYS A 246 -6.51 3.17 -28.09
CA LYS A 246 -6.63 4.61 -28.27
C LYS A 246 -7.53 4.99 -29.45
N GLU A 247 -7.69 4.08 -30.41
CA GLU A 247 -8.47 4.32 -31.61
C GLU A 247 -9.93 3.85 -31.47
N SER A 248 -10.15 2.63 -30.96
CA SER A 248 -11.49 2.06 -30.78
C SER A 248 -12.14 2.39 -29.43
N GLY A 249 -11.36 2.74 -28.41
CA GLY A 249 -11.84 2.89 -27.03
C GLY A 249 -12.21 1.57 -26.35
N GLU A 250 -11.98 0.42 -27.00
CA GLU A 250 -12.24 -0.90 -26.44
C GLU A 250 -11.09 -1.40 -25.57
N MET A 251 -11.38 -2.29 -24.63
CA MET A 251 -10.36 -2.96 -23.83
C MET A 251 -9.75 -4.11 -24.63
N ILE A 252 -8.47 -4.03 -24.93
CA ILE A 252 -7.70 -5.04 -25.66
C ILE A 252 -6.71 -5.76 -24.73
N SER A 253 -6.54 -7.06 -24.98
CA SER A 253 -5.54 -7.88 -24.29
C SER A 253 -4.19 -7.75 -25.01
N VAL A 254 -3.21 -7.13 -24.35
CA VAL A 254 -1.84 -6.98 -24.83
C VAL A 254 -0.95 -7.97 -24.11
N ARG A 255 -0.30 -8.85 -24.88
CA ARG A 255 0.69 -9.79 -24.35
C ARG A 255 1.99 -9.05 -24.06
N LYS A 256 2.60 -9.35 -22.92
CA LYS A 256 3.86 -8.78 -22.43
C LYS A 256 4.88 -9.90 -22.24
N THR A 257 6.13 -9.62 -22.58
CA THR A 257 7.26 -10.42 -22.13
C THR A 257 7.37 -10.35 -20.60
N TYR A 258 8.09 -11.30 -20.01
CA TYR A 258 8.33 -11.34 -18.56
C TYR A 258 8.93 -10.02 -18.05
N LYS A 259 9.90 -9.45 -18.77
CA LYS A 259 10.55 -8.18 -18.41
C LYS A 259 9.59 -7.01 -18.47
N GLU A 260 8.81 -6.88 -19.54
CA GLU A 260 7.82 -5.80 -19.67
C GLU A 260 6.74 -5.90 -18.59
N TYR A 261 6.30 -7.11 -18.26
CA TYR A 261 5.34 -7.34 -17.19
C TYR A 261 5.94 -6.99 -15.82
N TYR A 262 7.22 -7.30 -15.62
CA TYR A 262 7.96 -6.95 -14.40
C TYR A 262 8.14 -5.44 -14.27
N ASP A 263 8.47 -4.75 -15.36
CA ASP A 263 8.61 -3.29 -15.40
C ASP A 263 7.26 -2.61 -15.11
N LEU A 264 6.15 -3.19 -15.57
CA LEU A 264 4.80 -2.76 -15.23
C LEU A 264 4.54 -2.90 -13.72
N MET A 265 4.85 -4.05 -13.13
CA MET A 265 4.74 -4.28 -11.68
C MET A 265 5.59 -3.26 -10.88
N ASP A 266 6.84 -3.02 -11.28
CA ASP A 266 7.75 -2.08 -10.61
C ASP A 266 7.27 -0.63 -10.74
N SER A 267 6.63 -0.27 -11.86
CA SER A 267 5.97 1.03 -12.03
C SER A 267 4.83 1.23 -11.04
N TYR A 268 3.93 0.26 -10.91
CA TYR A 268 2.84 0.32 -9.92
C TYR A 268 3.36 0.32 -8.48
N TYR A 269 4.39 -0.47 -8.18
CA TYR A 269 5.07 -0.43 -6.88
C TYR A 269 5.54 0.99 -6.54
N LYS A 270 6.19 1.70 -7.48
CA LYS A 270 6.70 3.05 -7.24
C LYS A 270 5.58 4.04 -6.99
N GLN A 271 4.51 3.98 -7.78
CA GLN A 271 3.34 4.84 -7.63
C GLN A 271 2.65 4.60 -6.27
N LEU A 272 2.41 3.34 -5.93
CA LEU A 272 1.78 2.94 -4.68
C LEU A 272 2.63 3.34 -3.46
N SER A 273 3.94 3.07 -3.49
CA SER A 273 4.86 3.44 -2.42
C SER A 273 4.92 4.96 -2.22
N ALA A 274 4.96 5.73 -3.32
CA ALA A 274 4.92 7.19 -3.24
C ALA A 274 3.61 7.69 -2.60
N LYS A 275 2.46 7.13 -3.00
CA LYS A 275 1.16 7.50 -2.46
C LYS A 275 1.03 7.18 -0.96
N ILE A 276 1.45 5.98 -0.54
CA ILE A 276 1.47 5.60 0.89
C ILE A 276 2.36 6.57 1.68
N SER A 277 3.56 6.87 1.17
CA SER A 277 4.48 7.83 1.79
C SER A 277 3.93 9.25 1.87
N GLU A 278 3.18 9.71 0.86
CA GLU A 278 2.49 11.00 0.86
C GLU A 278 1.44 11.05 1.98
N ILE A 279 0.59 10.03 2.07
CA ILE A 279 -0.46 9.94 3.09
C ILE A 279 0.14 9.89 4.50
N ASN A 280 1.22 9.13 4.71
CA ASN A 280 1.93 9.07 5.99
C ASN A 280 2.66 10.38 6.38
N ARG A 281 2.80 11.33 5.46
CA ARG A 281 3.46 12.63 5.69
C ARG A 281 2.48 13.80 5.85
N ALA A 282 1.26 13.68 5.31
CA ALA A 282 0.16 14.63 5.47
C ALA A 282 -0.33 14.74 6.93
#